data_AF-A0A926HH90-F1
#
_entry.id   AF-A0A926HH90-F1
#
_cell.length_a   1.000
_cell.length_b   1.000
_cell.length_c   1.000
_cell.angle_alpha   90.00
_cell.angle_beta   90.00
_cell.angle_gamma   90.00
#
_symmetry.space_group_name_H-M   'P 1'
#
loop_
_entity.id
_entity.type
_entity.pdbx_description
1 polymer ?
#
loop_
_entity_poly.entity_id
_entity_poly.type
_entity_poly.pdbx_seq_one_letter_code
_entity_poly.pdbx_strand_id
1 'polypeptide(L)'
;VVFYGTGFGSTNPRVSSGNVFQGAAELINSISVRIGPVLADVRFAGLSAAGLYQVNLIVPNLPDGDHDVTATIAGVRSQPLARLRVQRV
;
A
#
# COMPACT_ATOMS: atom_id res chain seq x y z
N VAL A 1 -3.69 8.26 5.49
CA VAL A 1 -4.52 7.63 4.43
C VAL A 1 -4.28 6.12 4.48
N VAL A 2 -5.28 5.33 4.10
CA VAL A 2 -5.17 3.86 4.03
C VAL A 2 -5.50 3.43 2.61
N PHE A 3 -4.62 2.64 2.00
CA PHE A 3 -4.85 2.03 0.69
C PHE A 3 -5.03 0.52 0.83
N TYR A 4 -5.82 -0.06 -0.07
CA TYR A 4 -6.01 -1.49 -0.16
C TYR A 4 -5.62 -2.00 -1.54
N GLY A 5 -5.10 -3.22 -1.59
CA GLY A 5 -4.75 -3.89 -2.84
C GLY A 5 -4.53 -5.39 -2.63
N THR A 6 -4.11 -6.07 -3.69
CA THR A 6 -3.89 -7.52 -3.70
C THR A 6 -2.54 -7.85 -4.32
N GLY A 7 -2.04 -9.07 -4.12
CA GLY A 7 -0.85 -9.56 -4.82
C GLY A 7 0.49 -8.99 -4.35
N PHE A 8 0.58 -8.39 -3.16
CA PHE A 8 1.84 -7.88 -2.61
C PHE A 8 2.77 -8.97 -2.04
N GLY A 9 2.36 -10.24 -2.08
CA GLY A 9 3.24 -11.37 -1.75
C GLY A 9 3.21 -11.80 -0.27
N SER A 10 4.22 -12.56 0.13
CA SER A 10 4.22 -13.28 1.42
C SER A 10 4.23 -12.35 2.65
N THR A 11 3.59 -12.83 3.72
CA THR A 11 3.52 -12.16 5.02
C THR A 11 4.15 -12.96 6.15
N ASN A 12 4.39 -12.29 7.28
CA ASN A 12 4.75 -12.89 8.56
C ASN A 12 3.79 -12.39 9.66
N PRO A 13 2.98 -13.28 10.29
CA PRO A 13 2.92 -14.72 10.10
C PRO A 13 2.45 -15.11 8.69
N ARG A 14 2.85 -16.31 8.24
CA ARG A 14 2.43 -16.84 6.94
C ARG A 14 0.92 -17.11 6.95
N VAL A 15 0.20 -16.50 6.02
CA VAL A 15 -1.23 -16.80 5.78
C VAL A 15 -1.33 -17.70 4.56
N SER A 16 -1.96 -18.87 4.70
CA SER A 16 -2.19 -19.80 3.59
C SER A 16 -3.27 -19.27 2.64
N SER A 17 -3.06 -19.46 1.35
CA SER A 17 -4.07 -19.14 0.34
C SER A 17 -5.31 -20.03 0.52
N GLY A 18 -6.50 -19.45 0.29
CA GLY A 18 -7.77 -20.18 0.36
C GLY A 18 -8.39 -20.28 1.76
N ASN A 19 -7.70 -19.81 2.79
CA ASN A 19 -8.26 -19.70 4.14
C ASN A 19 -8.89 -18.31 4.35
N VAL A 20 -9.98 -18.27 5.11
CA VAL A 20 -10.48 -17.01 5.66
C VAL A 20 -9.43 -16.49 6.62
N PHE A 21 -9.00 -15.26 6.41
CA PHE A 21 -8.08 -14.55 7.29
C PHE A 21 -8.76 -13.28 7.79
N GLN A 22 -8.64 -13.03 9.09
CA GLN A 22 -8.97 -11.76 9.73
C GLN A 22 -7.85 -11.46 10.72
N GLY A 23 -7.27 -10.27 10.63
CA GLY A 23 -6.15 -9.86 11.47
C GLY A 23 -5.18 -8.98 10.71
N ALA A 24 -3.94 -8.94 11.16
CA ALA A 24 -2.85 -8.23 10.47
C ALA A 24 -1.64 -9.16 10.38
N ALA A 25 -1.14 -9.37 9.16
CA ALA A 25 0.11 -10.08 8.92
C ALA A 25 1.01 -9.21 8.04
N GLU A 26 2.16 -8.79 8.57
CA GLU A 26 3.05 -7.83 7.89
C GLU A 26 3.69 -8.44 6.65
N LEU A 27 3.92 -7.63 5.62
CA LEU A 27 4.67 -8.04 4.44
C LEU A 27 6.13 -8.38 4.83
N ILE A 28 6.65 -9.47 4.28
CA ILE A 28 8.08 -9.82 4.44
C ILE A 28 8.97 -8.83 3.68
N ASN A 29 8.54 -8.44 2.47
CA ASN A 29 9.27 -7.50 1.65
C ASN A 29 8.78 -6.07 1.92
N SER A 30 9.72 -5.14 2.08
CA SER A 30 9.39 -3.72 2.19
C SER A 30 8.72 -3.23 0.91
N ILE A 31 7.59 -2.54 1.09
CA ILE A 31 6.88 -1.82 0.04
C ILE A 31 7.30 -0.35 0.06
N SER A 32 7.49 0.25 -1.11
CA SER A 32 7.65 1.68 -1.27
C SER A 32 6.41 2.24 -1.96
N VAL A 33 5.86 3.34 -1.45
CA VAL A 33 4.71 4.01 -2.08
C VAL A 33 5.09 5.44 -2.43
N ARG A 34 4.89 5.82 -3.69
CA ARG A 34 5.04 7.19 -4.17
C ARG A 34 3.67 7.80 -4.45
N ILE A 35 3.52 9.05 -4.03
CA ILE A 35 2.36 9.90 -4.36
C ILE A 35 2.93 11.07 -5.18
N GLY A 36 2.62 11.08 -6.47
CA GLY A 36 3.31 11.90 -7.45
C GLY A 36 4.82 11.59 -7.46
N PRO A 37 5.71 12.60 -7.39
CA PRO A 37 7.15 12.38 -7.36
C PRO A 37 7.71 12.03 -5.97
N VAL A 38 6.90 12.13 -4.89
CA VAL A 38 7.40 12.08 -3.50
C VAL A 38 7.15 10.71 -2.88
N LEU A 39 8.13 10.21 -2.12
CA LEU A 39 7.97 8.98 -1.33
C LEU A 39 7.09 9.25 -0.10
N ALA A 40 6.07 8.43 0.10
CA ALA A 40 5.23 8.48 1.28
C ALA A 40 5.84 7.67 2.43
N ASP A 41 5.58 8.10 3.67
CA ASP A 41 5.99 7.40 4.88
C ASP A 41 4.98 6.27 5.19
N VAL A 42 5.37 5.04 4.87
CA VAL A 42 4.56 3.83 5.08
C VAL A 42 4.71 3.36 6.53
N ARG A 43 3.60 3.40 7.27
CA ARG A 43 3.52 3.02 8.69
C ARG A 43 3.13 1.57 8.93
N PHE A 44 2.46 0.96 7.96
CA PHE A 44 2.11 -0.45 7.98
C PHE A 44 1.87 -0.93 6.55
N ALA A 45 2.25 -2.17 6.25
CA ALA A 45 1.83 -2.86 5.05
C ALA A 45 1.72 -4.36 5.32
N GLY A 46 0.55 -4.93 5.09
CA GLY A 46 0.30 -6.32 5.44
C GLY A 46 -1.07 -6.80 5.00
N LEU A 47 -1.26 -8.12 5.03
CA LEU A 47 -2.55 -8.73 4.78
C LEU A 47 -3.52 -8.38 5.93
N SER A 48 -4.71 -7.90 5.60
CA SER A 48 -5.77 -7.55 6.55
C SER A 48 -7.00 -8.45 6.45
N ALA A 49 -7.23 -9.04 5.28
CA ALA A 49 -8.25 -10.06 5.03
C ALA A 49 -7.77 -11.05 3.96
N ALA A 50 -8.53 -12.13 3.71
CA ALA A 50 -8.16 -13.14 2.72
C ALA A 50 -7.85 -12.52 1.33
N GLY A 51 -6.57 -12.51 0.95
CA GLY A 51 -6.08 -11.92 -0.30
C GLY A 51 -6.02 -10.39 -0.35
N LEU A 52 -6.50 -9.67 0.67
CA LEU A 52 -6.54 -8.22 0.75
C LEU A 52 -5.44 -7.69 1.67
N TYR A 53 -4.64 -6.76 1.14
CA TYR A 53 -3.58 -6.09 1.85
C TYR A 53 -3.99 -4.65 2.14
N GLN A 54 -3.61 -4.18 3.31
CA GLN A 54 -3.77 -2.82 3.77
C GLN A 54 -2.39 -2.14 3.85
N VAL A 55 -2.31 -0.90 3.39
CA VAL A 55 -1.13 -0.05 3.49
C VAL A 55 -1.51 1.27 4.16
N ASN A 56 -0.96 1.51 5.34
CA ASN A 56 -1.16 2.75 6.09
C ASN A 56 -0.01 3.68 5.81
N LEU A 57 -0.30 4.92 5.45
CA LEU A 57 0.74 5.91 5.19
C LEU A 57 0.34 7.34 5.56
N ILE A 58 1.36 8.16 5.74
CA ILE A 58 1.25 9.62 5.84
C ILE A 58 1.40 10.20 4.43
N VAL A 59 0.45 11.04 4.04
CA VAL A 59 0.53 11.77 2.78
C VAL A 59 1.64 12.82 2.91
N PRO A 60 2.64 12.84 2.02
CA PRO A 60 3.72 13.82 2.08
C PRO A 60 3.21 15.22 1.73
N ASN A 61 4.01 16.25 2.02
CA ASN A 61 3.67 17.61 1.63
C ASN A 61 3.66 17.75 0.10
N LEU A 62 2.47 17.91 -0.49
CA LEU A 62 2.23 17.97 -1.93
C LEU A 62 1.33 19.17 -2.26
N PRO A 63 1.51 19.84 -3.41
CA PRO A 63 0.57 20.88 -3.86
C PRO A 63 -0.84 20.31 -4.05
N ASP A 64 -1.83 21.19 -4.02
CA ASP A 64 -3.22 20.80 -4.26
C ASP A 64 -3.38 20.27 -5.71
N GLY A 65 -4.19 19.24 -5.88
CA GLY A 65 -4.40 18.58 -7.17
C GLY A 65 -4.39 17.05 -7.09
N ASP A 66 -4.51 16.42 -8.26
CA ASP A 66 -4.50 14.96 -8.39
C ASP A 66 -3.08 14.43 -8.60
N HIS A 67 -2.68 13.47 -7.79
CA HIS A 67 -1.36 12.84 -7.83
C HIS A 67 -1.48 11.35 -8.08
N ASP A 68 -0.66 10.80 -8.97
CA ASP A 68 -0.64 9.36 -9.21
C ASP A 68 -0.03 8.62 -8.01
N VAL A 69 -0.62 7.49 -7.66
CA VAL A 69 -0.17 6.64 -6.57
C VAL A 69 0.41 5.37 -7.17
N THR A 70 1.68 5.10 -6.89
CA THR A 70 2.31 3.85 -7.31
C THR A 70 3.05 3.18 -6.16
N ALA A 71 2.80 1.89 -6.01
CA ALA A 71 3.49 1.03 -5.07
C ALA A 71 4.53 0.19 -5.80
N THR A 72 5.69 0.00 -5.19
CA THR A 72 6.74 -0.90 -5.69
C THR A 72 7.16 -1.83 -4.56
N ILE A 73 7.15 -3.13 -4.83
CA ILE A 73 7.61 -4.17 -3.92
C ILE A 73 8.48 -5.17 -4.68
N ALA A 74 9.63 -5.53 -4.11
CA ALA A 74 10.57 -6.48 -4.73
C ALA A 74 10.89 -6.18 -6.23
N GLY A 75 10.97 -4.90 -6.60
CA GLY A 75 11.23 -4.45 -7.98
C GLY A 75 10.02 -4.43 -8.91
N VAL A 76 8.85 -4.92 -8.48
CA VAL A 76 7.61 -4.91 -9.27
C VAL A 76 6.75 -3.70 -8.89
N ARG A 77 6.26 -2.96 -9.89
CA ARG A 77 5.41 -1.78 -9.72
C ARG A 77 3.93 -2.12 -9.92
N SER A 78 3.05 -1.52 -9.13
CA SER A 78 1.60 -1.56 -9.33
C SER A 78 1.16 -0.89 -10.63
N GLN A 79 -0.06 -1.17 -11.09
CA GLN A 79 -0.69 -0.44 -12.19
C GLN A 79 -0.77 1.07 -11.88
N PRO A 80 -0.60 1.96 -12.88
CA PRO A 80 -0.57 3.41 -12.68
C PRO A 80 -1.97 4.07 -12.69
N LEU A 81 -3.00 3.37 -12.19
CA LEU A 81 -4.39 3.84 -12.26
C LEU A 81 -4.89 4.50 -10.96
N ALA A 82 -4.19 4.29 -9.85
CA ALA A 82 -4.59 4.89 -8.58
C ALA A 82 -4.17 6.38 -8.54
N ARG A 83 -5.09 7.27 -8.16
CA ARG A 83 -4.82 8.71 -8.00
C ARG A 83 -5.36 9.19 -6.66
N LEU A 84 -4.67 10.14 -6.05
CA LEU A 84 -5.05 10.80 -4.81
C LEU A 84 -5.15 12.30 -5.06
N ARG A 85 -6.34 12.87 -4.82
CA ARG A 85 -6.49 14.32 -4.76
C ARG A 85 -6.06 14.84 -3.40
N VAL A 86 -5.14 15.80 -3.40
CA VAL A 86 -4.73 16.56 -2.21
C VAL A 86 -5.39 17.93 -2.29
N GLN A 87 -5.97 18.38 -1.18
CA GLN A 87 -6.53 19.72 -1.03
C GLN A 87 -6.21 20.23 0.37
N ARG A 88 -5.59 21.39 0.47
CA ARG A 88 -5.39 22.07 1.75
C ARG A 88 -6.72 22.68 2.18
N VAL A 89 -6.99 22.59 3.49
CA VAL A 89 -8.13 23.24 4.15
C VAL A 89 -7.73 24.64 4.56
#